data_AF-A0AAU8JA42-F1
#
_entry.id   AF-A0AAU8JA42-F1
#
_cell.length_a   1.000
_cell.length_b   1.000
_cell.length_c   1.000
_cell.angle_alpha   90.00
_cell.angle_beta   90.00
_cell.angle_gamma   90.00
#
_symmetry.space_group_name_H-M   'P 1'
#
loop_
_entity.id
_entity.type
_entity.pdbx_description
1 polymer ?
#
loop_
_entity_poly.entity_id
_entity_poly.type
_entity_poly.pdbx_seq_one_letter_code
_entity_poly.pdbx_strand_id
1 'polypeptide(L)'
;MMSIEEIQNDIQTLPPEAQDLLIDFIQLLKKRYPETKTENTDVSPESRSFLEDAHEFIGCLEGGPGDLATNKKYLEGFGTE
;
A
#
# COMPACT_ATOMS: atom_id res chain seq x y z
N MET A 1 5.60 22.10 23.14
CA MET A 1 5.95 21.63 21.79
C MET A 1 7.43 21.34 21.86
N MET A 2 7.84 20.09 21.66
CA MET A 2 9.25 19.71 21.78
C MET A 2 10.03 20.38 20.65
N SER A 3 11.18 20.97 20.97
CA SER A 3 12.01 21.65 19.98
C SER A 3 12.72 20.60 19.11
N ILE A 4 12.97 20.91 17.84
CA ILE A 4 13.71 19.99 16.94
C ILE A 4 15.11 19.68 17.51
N GLU A 5 15.70 20.63 18.20
CA GLU A 5 17.00 20.50 18.87
C GLU A 5 16.97 19.45 19.99
N GLU A 6 15.88 19.41 20.77
CA GLU A 6 15.68 18.42 21.84
C GLU A 6 15.49 17.01 21.25
N ILE A 7 14.74 16.92 20.15
CA ILE A 7 14.53 15.66 19.42
C ILE A 7 15.85 15.11 18.86
N GLN A 8 16.73 15.97 18.33
CA GLN A 8 18.03 15.52 17.81
C GLN A 8 18.90 14.88 18.91
N ASN A 9 18.92 15.48 20.09
CA ASN A 9 19.67 14.94 21.23
C ASN A 9 19.08 13.58 21.66
N ASP A 10 17.75 13.51 21.77
CA ASP A 10 17.07 12.25 22.12
C ASP A 10 17.37 11.15 21.11
N ILE A 11 17.34 11.45 19.81
CA ILE A 11 17.68 10.49 18.74
C ILE A 11 19.11 9.97 18.88
N GLN A 12 20.07 10.83 19.25
CA GLN A 12 21.47 10.43 19.44
C GLN A 12 21.66 9.55 20.70
N THR A 13 20.80 9.70 21.70
CA THR A 13 20.83 8.86 22.92
C THR A 13 20.13 7.50 22.75
N LEU A 14 19.36 7.32 21.67
CA LEU A 14 18.67 6.06 21.39
C LEU A 14 19.64 4.96 20.95
N PRO A 15 19.32 3.69 21.24
CA PRO A 15 20.07 2.55 20.74
C PRO A 15 20.02 2.47 19.20
N PRO A 16 21.02 1.84 18.55
CA PRO A 16 21.16 1.84 17.09
C PRO A 16 19.92 1.25 16.39
N GLU A 17 19.31 0.22 16.97
CA GLU A 17 18.11 -0.41 16.42
C GLU A 17 16.91 0.56 16.36
N ALA A 18 16.80 1.46 17.35
CA ALA A 18 15.76 2.47 17.38
C ALA A 18 16.04 3.62 16.41
N GLN A 19 17.31 3.95 16.16
CA GLN A 19 17.71 4.94 15.16
C GLN A 19 17.37 4.47 13.74
N ASP A 20 17.60 3.19 13.43
CA ASP A 20 17.23 2.59 12.14
C ASP A 20 15.71 2.66 11.91
N LEU A 21 14.91 2.36 12.92
CA LEU A 21 13.44 2.47 12.85
C LEU A 21 12.98 3.91 12.60
N LEU A 22 13.65 4.89 13.21
CA LEU A 22 13.40 6.31 12.97
C LEU A 22 13.72 6.71 11.52
N ILE A 23 14.82 6.20 10.96
CA ILE A 23 15.19 6.43 9.55
C ILE A 23 14.09 5.90 8.63
N ASP A 24 13.64 4.66 8.85
CA ASP A 24 12.55 4.06 8.08
C ASP A 24 11.26 4.87 8.17
N PHE A 25 10.93 5.35 9.37
CA PHE A 25 9.75 6.17 9.59
C PHE A 25 9.86 7.53 8.87
N ILE A 26 11.03 8.17 8.90
CA ILE A 26 11.27 9.42 8.16
C ILE A 26 11.15 9.18 6.66
N GLN A 27 11.66 8.07 6.13
CA GLN A 27 11.50 7.72 4.71
C GLN A 27 10.02 7.53 4.34
N LEU A 28 9.24 6.88 5.20
CA LEU A 28 7.79 6.73 5.01
C LEU A 28 7.09 8.10 4.95
N LEU A 29 7.44 9.01 5.88
CA LEU A 29 6.87 10.35 5.90
C LEU A 29 7.23 11.15 4.65
N LYS A 30 8.48 11.08 4.17
CA LYS A 30 8.91 11.73 2.92
C LYS A 30 8.15 11.20 1.69
N LYS A 31 7.80 9.91 1.66
CA LYS A 31 6.96 9.33 0.60
C LYS A 31 5.51 9.82 0.67
N ARG A 32 4.96 9.97 1.88
CA ARG A 32 3.58 10.42 2.09
C ARG A 32 3.40 11.91 1.85
N TYR A 33 4.40 12.71 2.16
CA TYR A 33 4.44 14.14 1.93
C TYR A 33 5.59 14.45 0.98
N PRO A 34 5.47 14.08 -0.32
CA PRO A 34 6.45 14.53 -1.29
C PRO A 34 6.48 16.05 -1.20
N GLU A 35 7.67 16.63 -1.02
CA GLU A 35 7.82 18.06 -1.18
C GLU A 35 7.22 18.39 -2.54
N THR A 36 6.17 19.22 -2.55
CA THR A 36 5.55 19.72 -3.77
C THR A 36 6.59 20.57 -4.46
N LYS A 37 7.51 19.90 -5.14
CA LYS A 37 8.35 20.47 -6.15
C LYS A 37 7.37 20.79 -7.27
N THR A 38 6.93 22.04 -7.28
CA THR A 38 6.31 22.70 -8.42
C THR A 38 7.31 22.74 -9.58
N GLU A 39 7.75 21.58 -10.04
CA GLU A 39 8.34 21.42 -11.36
C GLU A 39 7.18 21.06 -12.27
N ASN A 40 6.64 22.13 -12.88
CA ASN A 40 5.83 22.08 -14.08
C ASN A 40 6.47 21.11 -15.08
N THR A 41 6.07 19.84 -15.05
CA THR A 41 6.30 18.89 -16.13
C THR A 41 4.93 18.45 -16.59
N ASP A 42 4.47 19.21 -17.57
CA ASP A 42 3.49 18.85 -18.57
C ASP A 42 3.68 17.38 -18.99
N VAL A 43 2.76 16.50 -18.56
CA VAL A 43 2.45 15.23 -19.23
C VAL A 43 1.05 14.79 -18.76
N SER A 44 0.04 15.30 -19.44
CA SER A 44 -1.09 14.45 -19.81
C SER A 44 -0.75 13.86 -21.19
N PRO A 45 -0.84 12.54 -21.35
CA PRO A 45 -2.12 12.05 -21.82
C PRO A 45 -2.61 10.85 -21.01
N GLU A 46 -3.88 10.93 -20.60
CA GLU A 46 -4.70 9.82 -20.13
C GLU A 46 -4.18 9.17 -18.82
N SER A 47 -4.61 9.71 -17.69
CA SER A 47 -4.62 9.00 -16.41
C SER A 47 -5.55 7.79 -16.50
N ARG A 48 -5.11 6.73 -17.18
CA ARG A 48 -5.81 5.44 -17.20
C ARG A 48 -5.85 4.93 -15.78
N SER A 49 -7.03 4.57 -15.30
CA SER A 49 -7.13 3.98 -13.98
C SER A 49 -6.54 2.58 -14.04
N PHE A 50 -6.04 2.10 -12.90
CA PHE A 50 -5.60 0.71 -12.76
C PHE A 50 -6.66 -0.30 -13.23
N LEU A 51 -7.95 0.06 -13.15
CA LEU A 51 -9.05 -0.75 -13.66
C LEU A 51 -9.04 -0.87 -15.19
N GLU A 52 -8.76 0.22 -15.92
CA GLU A 52 -8.62 0.18 -17.38
C GLU A 52 -7.45 -0.72 -17.80
N ASP A 53 -6.31 -0.63 -17.11
CA ASP A 53 -5.13 -1.44 -17.43
C ASP A 53 -5.33 -2.92 -17.07
N ALA A 54 -6.08 -3.21 -16.02
CA ALA A 54 -6.36 -4.58 -15.57
C ALA A 54 -7.56 -5.23 -16.27
N HIS A 55 -8.32 -4.50 -17.09
CA HIS A 55 -9.58 -4.97 -17.69
C HIS A 55 -9.42 -6.28 -18.49
N GLU A 56 -8.32 -6.46 -19.21
CA GLU A 56 -8.03 -7.68 -19.97
C GLU A 56 -7.86 -8.93 -19.08
N PHE A 57 -7.51 -8.74 -17.80
CA PHE A 57 -7.31 -9.84 -16.85
C PHE A 57 -8.57 -10.14 -16.02
N ILE A 58 -9.62 -9.31 -16.10
CA ILE A 58 -10.89 -9.53 -15.41
C ILE A 58 -11.65 -10.65 -16.12
N GLY A 59 -11.80 -11.79 -15.45
CA GLY A 59 -12.53 -12.94 -15.98
C GLY A 59 -11.68 -13.93 -16.79
N CYS A 60 -10.41 -13.64 -17.04
CA CYS A 60 -9.44 -14.57 -17.66
C CYS A 60 -8.91 -15.64 -16.69
N LEU A 61 -9.79 -16.23 -15.87
CA LEU A 61 -9.47 -17.51 -15.21
C LEU A 61 -9.70 -18.64 -16.21
N GLU A 62 -8.92 -18.65 -17.29
CA GLU A 62 -8.94 -19.67 -18.33
C GLU A 62 -8.26 -20.93 -17.80
N GLY A 63 -9.01 -21.71 -17.00
CA GLY A 63 -8.51 -22.93 -16.37
C GLY A 63 -9.19 -23.32 -15.06
N GLY A 64 -10.05 -22.47 -14.50
CA GLY A 64 -10.86 -22.79 -13.32
C GLY A 64 -12.22 -23.41 -13.69
N PRO A 65 -12.80 -24.28 -12.84
CA PRO A 65 -14.19 -24.68 -13.00
C PRO A 65 -15.09 -23.44 -12.98
N GLY A 66 -15.96 -23.30 -13.98
CA GLY A 66 -16.88 -22.16 -14.10
C GLY A 66 -17.87 -22.02 -12.92
N ASP A 67 -17.99 -23.08 -12.12
CA ASP A 67 -18.64 -23.06 -10.81
C ASP A 67 -17.57 -23.14 -9.72
N LEU A 68 -17.35 -22.04 -8.99
CA LEU A 68 -16.45 -22.02 -7.82
C LEU A 68 -16.98 -22.91 -6.68
N ALA A 69 -18.26 -23.32 -6.72
CA ALA A 69 -18.84 -24.30 -5.80
C ALA A 69 -18.46 -25.74 -6.20
N THR A 70 -17.17 -25.99 -6.44
CA THR A 70 -16.62 -27.31 -6.77
C THR A 70 -16.86 -28.34 -5.65
N ASN A 71 -17.38 -27.91 -4.49
CA ASN A 71 -17.69 -28.79 -3.39
C ASN A 71 -19.00 -28.41 -2.66
N LYS A 72 -20.14 -28.59 -3.32
CA LYS A 72 -21.47 -28.37 -2.71
C LYS A 72 -21.67 -29.12 -1.39
N LYS A 73 -21.03 -30.29 -1.26
CA LYS A 73 -20.99 -31.08 -0.03
C LYS A 73 -20.36 -30.35 1.17
N TYR A 74 -19.46 -29.39 0.93
CA TYR A 74 -18.82 -28.61 2.01
C TYR A 74 -19.74 -27.52 2.56
N LEU A 75 -20.80 -27.17 1.83
CA LEU A 75 -21.79 -26.18 2.25
C LEU A 75 -23.00 -26.84 2.92
N GLU A 76 -23.08 -28.17 2.95
CA GLU A 76 -24.13 -28.90 3.69
C GLU A 76 -23.97 -28.67 5.19
N GLY A 77 -25.01 -28.12 5.84
CA GLY A 77 -25.03 -27.84 7.28
C GLY A 77 -24.60 -26.42 7.69
N PHE A 78 -24.18 -25.59 6.73
CA PHE A 78 -23.99 -24.15 6.95
C PHE A 78 -25.25 -23.38 6.53
N GLY A 79 -25.62 -22.35 7.30
CA GLY A 79 -26.78 -21.49 6.99
C GLY A 79 -28.15 -22.04 7.44
N THR A 80 -28.18 -23.13 8.20
CA THR A 80 -29.37 -23.51 8.97
C THR A 80 -29.32 -22.83 10.34
N GLU A 81 -30.26 -21.92 10.55
CA GLU A 81 -30.62 -21.29 11.83
C GLU A 81 -31.25 -22.28 12.82
#